data_AF-A0A0N1C8W8-F1
#
_entry.id   AF-A0A0N1C8W8-F1
#
_cell.length_a   1.000
_cell.length_b   1.000
_cell.length_c   1.000
_cell.angle_alpha   90.00
_cell.angle_beta   90.00
_cell.angle_gamma   90.00
#
_symmetry.space_group_name_H-M   'P 1'
#
loop_
_entity.id
_entity.type
_entity.pdbx_description
1 polymer ?
#
loop_
_entity_poly.entity_id
_entity_poly.type
_entity_poly.pdbx_seq_one_letter_code
_entity_poly.pdbx_strand_id
1 'polypeptide(L)' 'MSSDLKAVIDRAESWPEAAREELVSIAEQIETELKAKEYLASADELRVVDAAMASLDQGEQASDDDVRDAFVRFRQ' A
#
# COMPACT_ATOMS: atom_id res chain seq x y z
N MET A 1 -20.45 6.71 -18.25
CA MET A 1 -19.01 6.79 -18.56
C MET A 1 -18.72 8.21 -19.01
N SER A 2 -17.72 8.91 -18.44
CA SER A 2 -17.32 10.22 -18.96
C SER A 2 -16.90 10.09 -20.44
N SER A 3 -17.17 11.12 -21.25
CA SER A 3 -16.75 11.16 -22.67
C SER A 3 -15.26 10.87 -22.83
N ASP A 4 -14.46 11.33 -21.87
CA ASP A 4 -13.00 11.30 -21.96
C ASP A 4 -12.47 9.90 -21.65
N LEU A 5 -13.02 9.24 -20.62
CA LEU A 5 -12.68 7.85 -20.29
C LEU A 5 -13.03 6.92 -21.44
N LYS A 6 -14.22 7.09 -22.03
CA LYS A 6 -14.63 6.29 -23.19
C LYS A 6 -13.68 6.48 -24.37
N ALA A 7 -13.31 7.72 -24.68
CA ALA A 7 -12.39 8.01 -25.77
C ALA A 7 -10.99 7.42 -25.55
N VAL A 8 -10.51 7.35 -24.31
CA VAL A 8 -9.23 6.70 -23.98
C VAL A 8 -9.31 5.19 -24.22
N ILE A 9 -10.36 4.52 -23.72
CA ILE A 9 -10.53 3.07 -23.89
C ILE A 9 -10.67 2.70 -25.36
N ASP A 10 -11.49 3.44 -26.13
CA ASP A 10 -11.68 3.19 -27.56
C ASP A 10 -10.34 3.33 -28.35
N ARG A 11 -9.43 4.23 -27.94
CA ARG A 11 -8.08 4.34 -28.54
C ARG A 11 -7.14 3.23 -28.09
N ALA A 12 -7.26 2.80 -26.84
CA ALA A 12 -6.38 1.81 -26.22
C ALA A 12 -6.46 0.44 -26.92
N GLU A 13 -7.58 0.11 -27.57
CA GLU A 13 -7.71 -1.12 -28.37
C GLU A 13 -6.60 -1.26 -29.41
N SER A 14 -6.21 -0.14 -30.03
CA SER A 14 -5.19 -0.08 -31.09
C SER A 14 -3.73 0.00 -30.58
N TRP A 15 -3.51 0.08 -29.26
CA TRP A 15 -2.16 0.24 -28.71
C TRP A 15 -1.33 -1.05 -28.81
N PRO A 16 0.01 -0.95 -28.66
CA PRO A 16 0.84 -2.11 -28.41
C PRO A 16 0.37 -2.90 -27.19
N GLU A 17 0.55 -4.22 -27.22
CA GLU A 17 0.10 -5.13 -26.16
C GLU A 17 0.60 -4.75 -24.77
N ALA A 18 1.89 -4.44 -24.64
CA ALA A 18 2.48 -4.02 -23.36
C ALA A 18 1.77 -2.80 -22.75
N ALA A 19 1.35 -1.83 -23.56
CA ALA A 19 0.64 -0.65 -23.08
C ALA A 19 -0.82 -0.97 -22.68
N ARG A 20 -1.45 -1.97 -23.30
CA ARG A 20 -2.77 -2.45 -22.88
C ARG A 20 -2.69 -3.22 -21.56
N GLU A 21 -1.69 -4.07 -21.40
CA GLU A 21 -1.43 -4.82 -20.15
C GLU A 21 -1.16 -3.87 -18.99
N GLU A 22 -0.35 -2.82 -19.21
CA GLU A 22 -0.11 -1.78 -18.20
C GLU A 22 -1.41 -1.07 -17.81
N LEU A 23 -2.25 -0.70 -18.78
CA LEU A 23 -3.54 -0.07 -18.50
C LEU A 23 -4.48 -0.98 -17.69
N VAL A 24 -4.51 -2.28 -17.99
CA VAL A 24 -5.28 -3.27 -17.21
C VAL A 24 -4.76 -3.34 -15.78
N SER A 25 -3.45 -3.43 -15.58
CA SER A 25 -2.84 -3.49 -14.25
C SER A 25 -3.18 -2.25 -13.40
N ILE A 26 -3.13 -1.05 -14.00
CA ILE A 26 -3.50 0.19 -13.31
C ILE A 26 -4.99 0.18 -12.94
N ALA A 27 -5.87 -0.26 -13.85
CA ALA A 27 -7.29 -0.35 -13.57
C ALA A 27 -7.59 -1.35 -12.43
N GLU A 28 -6.93 -2.50 -12.41
CA GLU A 28 -7.05 -3.49 -11.34
C GLU A 28 -6.57 -2.95 -9.99
N GLN A 29 -5.50 -2.16 -9.97
CA GLN A 29 -5.02 -1.50 -8.75
C GLN A 29 -6.07 -0.52 -8.22
N ILE A 30 -6.63 0.34 -9.08
CA ILE A 30 -7.69 1.28 -8.71
C ILE A 30 -8.91 0.53 -8.18
N GLU A 31 -9.34 -0.54 -8.84
CA GLU A 31 -10.46 -1.36 -8.36
C GLU A 31 -10.16 -2.01 -7.01
N THR A 32 -8.92 -2.46 -6.80
CA THR A 32 -8.48 -3.03 -5.54
C THR A 32 -8.50 -1.98 -4.43
N GLU A 33 -8.01 -0.76 -4.70
CA GLU A 33 -8.07 0.37 -3.77
C GLU A 33 -9.52 0.76 -3.44
N LEU A 34 -10.43 0.75 -4.42
CA LEU A 34 -11.85 1.04 -4.21
C LEU A 34 -12.57 -0.07 -3.43
N LYS A 35 -12.17 -1.33 -3.60
CA LYS A 35 -12.72 -2.50 -2.88
C LYS A 35 -12.11 -2.67 -1.50
N ALA A 36 -10.87 -2.25 -1.33
CA ALA A 36 -10.25 -2.10 -0.03
C ALA A 36 -11.08 -1.06 0.72
N LYS A 37 -11.92 -1.53 1.65
CA LYS A 37 -12.47 -0.63 2.66
C LYS A 37 -11.28 0.13 3.23
N GLU A 38 -11.41 1.45 3.34
CA GLU A 38 -10.45 2.31 4.02
C GLU A 38 -9.90 1.53 5.21
N TYR A 39 -8.58 1.31 5.27
CA TYR A 39 -8.01 0.45 6.29
C TYR A 39 -8.37 1.05 7.66
N LEU A 40 -9.29 0.39 8.35
CA LEU A 40 -9.72 0.74 9.69
C LEU A 40 -8.96 -0.19 10.61
N ALA A 41 -7.90 0.35 11.24
CA ALA A 41 -7.17 -0.36 12.26
C ALA A 41 -8.15 -0.92 13.29
N SER A 42 -8.02 -2.20 13.58
CA SER A 42 -8.79 -2.87 14.61
C SER A 42 -8.48 -2.25 15.99
N ALA A 43 -9.38 -2.46 16.94
CA ALA A 43 -9.16 -2.00 18.32
C ALA A 43 -7.90 -2.62 18.95
N ASP A 44 -7.50 -3.82 18.52
CA ASP A 44 -6.26 -4.47 18.94
C ASP A 44 -5.04 -3.74 18.36
N GLU A 45 -5.05 -3.44 17.07
CA GLU A 45 -3.97 -2.70 16.40
C GLU A 45 -3.82 -1.29 16.98
N LEU A 46 -4.93 -0.58 17.21
CA LEU A 46 -4.91 0.74 17.85
C LEU A 46 -4.32 0.67 19.26
N ARG A 47 -4.64 -0.37 20.05
CA ARG A 47 -4.04 -0.56 21.38
C ARG A 47 -2.53 -0.80 21.32
N VAL A 48 -2.05 -1.53 20.32
CA VAL A 48 -0.61 -1.74 20.12
C VAL A 48 0.07 -0.42 19.76
N VAL A 49 -0.56 0.41 18.92
CA VAL A 49 -0.06 1.75 18.59
C VAL A 49 0.00 2.63 19.83
N ASP A 50 -1.05 2.69 20.64
CA ASP A 50 -1.08 3.47 21.88
C ASP A 50 0.03 3.05 22.85
N ALA A 51 0.27 1.75 22.99
CA ALA A 51 1.34 1.22 23.83
C ALA A 51 2.74 1.58 23.30
N ALA A 52 2.96 1.50 21.99
CA ALA A 52 4.21 1.90 21.36
C ALA A 52 4.46 3.41 21.55
N MET A 53 3.43 4.25 21.36
CA MET A 53 3.51 5.70 21.59
C MET A 53 3.90 6.02 23.04
N ALA A 54 3.28 5.36 24.02
CA ALA A 54 3.62 5.55 25.43
C ALA A 54 5.06 5.13 25.76
N SER A 55 5.59 4.12 25.09
CA SER A 55 6.99 3.66 25.26
C SER A 55 7.97 4.70 24.69
N LEU A 56 7.66 5.27 23.51
CA LEU A 56 8.44 6.35 22.91
C LEU A 56 8.46 7.60 23.78
N ASP A 57 7.32 7.98 24.38
CA ASP A 57 7.23 9.11 25.31
C ASP A 57 8.10 8.91 26.56
N GLN A 58 8.37 7.65 26.94
CA GLN A 58 9.29 7.27 28.02
C GLN A 58 10.76 7.18 27.57
N GLY A 59 11.04 7.46 26.29
CA GLY A 59 12.37 7.35 25.70
C GLY A 59 12.79 5.92 25.37
N GLU A 60 11.87 4.96 25.42
CA GLU A 60 12.12 3.57 25.03
C GLU A 60 12.07 3.47 23.50
N GLN A 61 13.25 3.52 22.89
CA GLN A 61 13.43 3.40 21.45
C GLN A 61 14.54 2.39 21.15
N ALA A 62 14.41 1.69 20.03
CA ALA A 62 15.45 0.78 19.56
C ALA A 62 16.74 1.55 19.23
N SER A 63 17.88 0.98 19.58
CA SER A 63 19.17 1.48 19.14
C SER A 63 19.47 1.06 17.69
N ASP A 64 20.45 1.71 17.06
CA ASP A 64 20.92 1.32 15.72
C ASP A 64 21.37 -0.14 15.65
N ASP A 65 21.90 -0.67 16.75
CA ASP A 65 22.33 -2.07 16.86
C ASP A 65 21.12 -3.01 16.92
N ASP A 66 20.08 -2.66 17.70
CA ASP A 66 18.83 -3.43 17.78
C ASP A 66 18.13 -3.51 16.41
N VAL A 67 18.08 -2.39 15.69
CA VAL A 67 17.51 -2.32 14.35
C VAL A 67 18.31 -3.20 13.38
N ARG A 68 19.65 -3.12 13.41
CA ARG A 68 20.51 -3.91 12.55
C ARG A 68 20.31 -5.41 12.77
N ASP A 69 20.25 -5.84 14.03
CA ASP A 69 20.05 -7.24 14.40
C ASP A 69 18.68 -7.76 13.96
N ALA A 70 17.64 -6.94 14.06
CA ALA A 70 16.30 -7.29 13.55
C ALA A 70 16.32 -7.55 12.04
N PHE A 71 16.91 -6.64 11.25
CA PHE A 71 16.98 -6.79 9.79
C PHE A 71 17.90 -7.93 9.32
N VAL A 72 18.90 -8.34 10.10
CA VAL A 72 19.70 -9.54 9.81
C VAL A 72 18.84 -10.81 9.82
N ARG A 73 17.84 -10.90 10.72
CA ARG A 73 16.95 -12.07 10.81
C ARG A 73 16.03 -12.23 9.60
N PHE A 74 15.65 -11.14 8.94
CA PHE A 74 14.79 -11.16 7.75
C PHE A 74 15.56 -11.48 6.44
N ARG A 75 16.88 -11.56 6.48
CA ARG A 75 17.74 -11.86 5.31
C ARG A 75 18.18 -13.33 5.23
N GLN A 76 17.74 -14.17 6.16
CA GLN A 76 17.93 -15.62 6.13
C GLN A 76 16.71 -16.29 5.51
#